data_AF-A0AAT9QZZ6-F1
#
_entry.id   AF-A0AAT9QZZ6-F1
#
_cell.length_a   1.000
_cell.length_b   1.000
_cell.length_c   1.000
_cell.angle_alpha   90.00
_cell.angle_beta   90.00
_cell.angle_gamma   90.00
#
_symmetry.space_group_name_H-M   'P 1'
#
loop_
_entity.id
_entity.type
_entity.pdbx_description
1 polymer ?
#
loop_
_entity_poly.entity_id
_entity_poly.type
_entity_poly.pdbx_seq_one_letter_code
_entity_poly.pdbx_strand_id
1 'polypeptide(L)'
;MSTMTMGTMGLTDLNDLNQLNNLNQLNDLAVLTGGPVTRSGLALDLPARLLDEEFGQSKVWRFEDFDFPATLTHEPTRRFLRDMGLPEEHGFFQLDTDVPLPTLAEYYANERPGEFTPAQLPARATHLIRLGHFVEGNSLVVDGTTGAIHNWSEPESTLSPLNADVSTLAFRLWLLHREKREGTASGCWVERLRNESCADL
;
A
#
# COMPACT_ATOMS: atom_id res chain seq x y z
N MET A 1 42.80 -9.70 19.08
CA MET A 1 41.85 -10.64 18.45
C MET A 1 40.49 -10.38 19.06
N SER A 2 39.72 -9.47 18.47
CA SER A 2 38.36 -9.15 18.92
C SER A 2 37.43 -9.55 17.80
N THR A 3 36.55 -10.50 18.08
CA THR A 3 35.43 -10.89 17.23
C THR A 3 34.44 -9.73 17.20
N MET A 4 34.33 -9.06 16.05
CA MET A 4 33.26 -8.11 15.78
C MET A 4 32.02 -8.89 15.30
N THR A 5 30.97 -8.81 16.10
CA THR A 5 29.62 -9.26 15.78
C THR A 5 29.10 -8.50 14.57
N MET A 6 28.87 -9.18 13.44
CA MET A 6 28.13 -8.62 12.30
C MET A 6 26.65 -8.64 12.63
N GLY A 7 26.06 -7.46 12.82
CA GLY A 7 24.62 -7.28 12.79
C GLY A 7 24.13 -7.39 11.36
N THR A 8 23.31 -8.40 11.09
CA THR A 8 22.54 -8.57 9.87
C THR A 8 21.53 -7.42 9.77
N MET A 9 21.79 -6.43 8.91
CA MET A 9 20.84 -5.34 8.66
C MET A 9 20.02 -5.70 7.43
N GLY A 10 18.91 -6.40 7.65
CA GLY A 10 17.90 -6.66 6.63
C GLY A 10 17.08 -5.40 6.37
N LEU A 11 17.01 -4.96 5.13
CA LEU A 11 16.01 -3.99 4.67
C LEU A 11 14.65 -4.69 4.56
N THR A 12 13.98 -4.91 5.69
CA THR A 12 12.62 -5.48 5.74
C THR A 12 11.72 -4.84 6.79
N ASP A 13 12.18 -3.77 7.46
CA ASP A 13 11.52 -3.30 8.69
C ASP A 13 10.43 -2.25 8.43
N LEU A 14 9.21 -2.54 8.92
CA LEU A 14 8.07 -1.61 9.06
C LEU A 14 8.47 -0.28 9.73
N ASN A 15 9.57 -0.26 10.50
CA ASN A 15 10.11 0.96 11.09
C ASN A 15 10.54 2.03 10.07
N ASP A 16 11.04 1.66 8.89
CA ASP A 16 11.43 2.65 7.88
C ASP A 16 10.20 3.27 7.19
N LEU A 17 9.12 2.51 7.04
CA LEU A 17 7.81 3.03 6.63
C LEU A 17 7.16 3.88 7.73
N ASN A 18 7.40 3.56 9.01
CA ASN A 18 6.98 4.40 10.13
C ASN A 18 7.79 5.70 10.26
N GLN A 19 9.07 5.70 9.86
CA GLN A 19 9.87 6.93 9.73
C GLN A 19 9.30 7.85 8.64
N LEU A 20 8.82 7.28 7.52
CA LEU A 20 8.03 8.00 6.51
C LEU A 20 6.63 8.42 7.00
N ASN A 21 6.04 7.71 7.97
CA ASN A 21 4.81 8.14 8.64
C ASN A 21 5.05 9.30 9.63
N ASN A 22 6.29 9.52 10.08
CA ASN A 22 6.66 10.62 10.97
C ASN A 22 7.07 11.89 10.20
N LEU A 23 6.38 12.16 9.10
CA LEU A 23 6.44 13.42 8.36
C LEU A 23 5.62 14.51 9.07
N ASN A 24 5.96 14.80 10.33
CA ASN A 24 5.59 16.05 11.00
C ASN A 24 6.36 17.27 10.43
N GLN A 25 6.99 17.13 9.26
CA GLN A 25 7.54 18.21 8.44
C GLN A 25 6.70 18.53 7.20
N LEU A 26 5.47 18.03 7.09
CA LEU A 26 4.53 18.41 6.01
C LEU A 26 3.69 19.66 6.33
N ASN A 27 4.29 20.67 6.94
CA ASN A 27 3.63 21.97 7.17
C ASN A 27 3.48 22.81 5.89
N ASP A 28 3.92 22.31 4.73
CA ASP A 28 3.71 22.92 3.41
C ASP A 28 2.58 22.27 2.57
N LEU A 29 1.81 21.34 3.14
CA LEU A 29 0.63 20.74 2.48
C LEU A 29 -0.64 21.60 2.56
N ALA A 30 -0.60 22.78 3.18
CA ALA A 30 -1.75 23.68 3.27
C ALA A 30 -2.29 24.15 1.89
N VAL A 31 -1.50 24.00 0.82
CA VAL A 31 -1.95 24.25 -0.56
C VAL A 31 -2.76 23.08 -1.14
N LEU A 32 -2.65 21.88 -0.56
CA LEU A 32 -3.33 20.65 -1.01
C LEU A 32 -4.46 20.19 -0.07
N THR A 33 -4.50 20.70 1.17
CA THR A 33 -5.59 20.45 2.13
C THR A 33 -6.64 21.55 2.06
N GLY A 34 -7.43 21.55 0.98
CA GLY A 34 -8.74 22.20 1.00
C GLY A 34 -9.58 21.64 2.17
N GLY A 35 -10.51 22.44 2.70
CA GLY A 35 -11.37 22.10 3.85
C GLY A 35 -12.20 20.81 3.72
N PRO A 36 -13.12 20.50 4.67
CA PRO A 36 -13.33 19.17 5.25
C PRO A 36 -13.72 17.99 4.33
N VAL A 37 -13.99 18.17 3.04
CA VAL A 37 -14.25 17.10 2.07
C VAL A 37 -13.83 17.60 0.69
N THR A 38 -12.96 16.87 -0.01
CA THR A 38 -12.59 17.17 -1.40
C THR A 38 -13.76 16.91 -2.36
N ARG A 39 -13.67 17.26 -3.65
CA ARG A 39 -14.78 17.02 -4.59
C ARG A 39 -15.04 15.52 -4.81
N SER A 40 -13.99 14.71 -4.72
CA SER A 40 -14.10 13.25 -4.84
C SER A 40 -14.70 12.59 -3.60
N GLY A 41 -14.71 13.26 -2.45
CA GLY A 41 -15.04 12.64 -1.16
C GLY A 41 -13.89 11.85 -0.54
N LEU A 42 -12.69 11.92 -1.14
CA LEU A 42 -11.45 11.38 -0.60
C LEU A 42 -10.66 12.49 0.12
N ALA A 43 -9.53 12.14 0.73
CA ALA A 43 -8.64 13.09 1.38
C ALA A 43 -7.88 13.97 0.38
N LEU A 44 -7.63 13.50 -0.86
CA LEU A 44 -6.93 14.25 -1.91
C LEU A 44 -7.67 14.15 -3.26
N ASP A 45 -7.84 15.29 -3.93
CA ASP A 45 -8.25 15.33 -5.34
C ASP A 45 -6.98 15.29 -6.23
N LEU A 46 -6.60 14.09 -6.68
CA LEU A 46 -5.43 13.92 -7.55
C LEU A 46 -5.74 14.32 -9.01
N PRO A 47 -4.77 14.84 -9.77
CA PRO A 47 -4.93 15.06 -11.20
C PRO A 47 -5.25 13.75 -11.94
N ALA A 48 -6.23 13.78 -12.85
CA ALA A 48 -6.80 12.59 -13.47
C ALA A 48 -5.80 11.67 -14.19
N ARG A 49 -4.69 12.22 -14.68
CA ARG A 49 -3.66 11.48 -15.41
C ARG A 49 -2.35 11.33 -14.64
N LEU A 50 -2.31 11.72 -13.36
CA LEU A 50 -1.08 11.70 -12.56
C LEU A 50 -0.41 10.32 -12.58
N LEU A 51 -1.18 9.26 -12.35
CA LEU A 51 -0.64 7.90 -12.30
C LEU A 51 -0.25 7.40 -13.70
N ASP A 52 -1.07 7.66 -14.72
CA ASP A 52 -0.75 7.26 -16.09
C ASP A 52 0.50 7.96 -16.63
N GLU A 53 0.69 9.24 -16.31
CA GLU A 53 1.84 10.04 -16.75
C GLU A 53 3.14 9.60 -16.07
N GLU A 54 3.07 9.18 -14.81
CA GLU A 54 4.25 8.88 -14.00
C GLU A 54 4.65 7.40 -14.08
N PHE A 55 3.67 6.50 -14.02
CA PHE A 55 3.90 5.04 -14.04
C PHE A 55 3.78 4.44 -15.44
N GLY A 56 3.08 5.12 -16.35
CA GLY A 56 2.69 4.60 -17.65
C GLY A 56 1.33 3.89 -17.59
N GLN A 57 0.47 4.18 -18.56
CA GLN A 57 -0.91 3.66 -18.60
C GLN A 57 -1.02 2.13 -18.53
N SER A 58 -0.03 1.40 -19.07
CA SER A 58 -0.02 -0.08 -19.06
C SER A 58 0.42 -0.70 -17.73
N LYS A 59 0.69 0.12 -16.71
CA LYS A 59 1.10 -0.32 -15.37
C LYS A 59 0.14 0.17 -14.29
N VAL A 60 -0.95 0.81 -14.69
CA VAL A 60 -2.00 1.31 -13.79
C VAL A 60 -3.23 0.46 -14.02
N TRP A 61 -3.52 -0.40 -13.04
CA TRP A 61 -4.68 -1.27 -13.06
C TRP A 61 -5.93 -0.54 -12.62
N ARG A 62 -7.01 -0.76 -13.34
CA ARG A 62 -8.34 -0.22 -13.06
C ARG A 62 -9.31 -1.38 -12.93
N PHE A 63 -10.06 -1.39 -11.83
CA PHE A 63 -11.04 -2.43 -11.53
C PHE A 63 -12.39 -2.10 -12.17
N GLU A 64 -13.12 -3.12 -12.57
CA GLU A 64 -14.50 -3.00 -13.02
C GLU A 64 -15.46 -3.15 -11.84
N ASP A 65 -16.71 -2.68 -12.02
CA ASP A 65 -17.70 -2.71 -10.93
C ASP A 65 -18.00 -4.13 -10.42
N PHE A 66 -17.80 -5.17 -11.25
CA PHE A 66 -17.98 -6.58 -10.86
C PHE A 66 -16.78 -7.16 -10.11
N ASP A 67 -15.63 -6.49 -10.11
CA ASP A 67 -14.45 -6.89 -9.33
C ASP A 67 -14.58 -6.50 -7.86
N PHE A 68 -15.52 -5.59 -7.54
CA PHE A 68 -15.73 -5.11 -6.19
C PHE A 68 -16.67 -6.04 -5.40
N PRO A 69 -16.26 -6.47 -4.19
CA PRO A 69 -17.18 -7.20 -3.32
C PRO A 69 -18.29 -6.27 -2.84
N ALA A 70 -19.47 -6.84 -2.53
CA ALA A 70 -20.63 -6.06 -2.07
C ALA A 70 -20.35 -5.24 -0.80
N THR A 71 -19.35 -5.62 -0.02
CA THR A 71 -18.93 -4.97 1.22
C THR A 71 -18.09 -3.70 0.98
N LEU A 72 -17.59 -3.45 -0.23
CA LEU A 72 -16.87 -2.22 -0.60
C LEU A 72 -17.82 -1.02 -0.79
N THR A 73 -18.73 -0.77 0.15
CA THR A 73 -19.79 0.26 0.09
C THR A 73 -19.31 1.71 -0.07
N HIS A 74 -18.04 2.00 0.17
CA HIS A 74 -17.48 3.36 0.09
C HIS A 74 -17.32 3.81 -1.37
N GLU A 75 -18.32 4.56 -1.87
CA GLU A 75 -18.37 5.02 -3.26
C GLU A 75 -17.15 5.82 -3.75
N PRO A 76 -16.55 6.73 -2.95
CA PRO A 76 -15.34 7.43 -3.38
C PRO A 76 -14.18 6.47 -3.70
N THR A 77 -14.02 5.41 -2.91
CA THR A 77 -12.98 4.39 -3.14
C THR A 77 -13.25 3.61 -4.42
N ARG A 78 -14.49 3.14 -4.64
CA ARG A 78 -14.87 2.43 -5.88
C ARG A 78 -14.58 3.24 -7.12
N ARG A 79 -15.01 4.50 -7.10
CA ARG A 79 -14.78 5.43 -8.21
C ARG A 79 -13.31 5.64 -8.49
N PHE A 80 -12.49 5.78 -7.44
CA PHE A 80 -11.05 5.93 -7.61
C PHE A 80 -10.43 4.67 -8.24
N LEU A 81 -10.74 3.48 -7.73
CA LEU A 81 -10.19 2.22 -8.23
C LEU A 81 -10.61 1.91 -9.67
N ARG A 82 -11.80 2.34 -10.08
CA ARG A 82 -12.30 2.19 -11.47
C ARG A 82 -11.75 3.24 -12.42
N ASP A 83 -11.82 4.51 -12.04
CA ASP A 83 -11.56 5.61 -12.96
C ASP A 83 -10.06 5.97 -13.00
N MET A 84 -9.41 6.01 -11.82
CA MET A 84 -7.99 6.37 -11.67
C MET A 84 -7.08 5.15 -11.65
N GLY A 85 -7.50 4.10 -10.94
CA GLY A 85 -6.71 2.89 -10.74
C GLY A 85 -5.58 3.03 -9.73
N LEU A 86 -4.78 1.97 -9.62
CA LEU A 86 -3.55 1.93 -8.82
C LEU A 86 -2.41 1.31 -9.65
N PRO A 87 -1.15 1.68 -9.40
CA PRO A 87 -0.02 0.96 -9.99
C PRO A 87 -0.06 -0.53 -9.63
N GLU A 88 0.15 -1.41 -10.60
CA GLU A 88 0.15 -2.87 -10.40
C GLU A 88 1.23 -3.32 -9.42
N GLU A 89 2.43 -2.74 -9.56
CA GLU A 89 3.58 -3.04 -8.71
C GLU A 89 4.39 -1.76 -8.49
N HIS A 90 4.70 -1.45 -7.23
CA HIS A 90 5.68 -0.43 -6.91
C HIS A 90 6.29 -0.61 -5.51
N GLY A 91 7.61 -0.79 -5.47
CA GLY A 91 8.36 -0.86 -4.22
C GLY A 91 7.96 -2.07 -3.39
N PHE A 92 7.18 -1.83 -2.33
CA PHE A 92 6.74 -2.85 -1.37
C PHE A 92 5.31 -3.33 -1.60
N PHE A 93 4.68 -2.87 -2.67
CA PHE A 93 3.26 -3.11 -2.95
C PHE A 93 3.10 -3.82 -4.29
N GLN A 94 2.31 -4.89 -4.27
CA GLN A 94 1.86 -5.60 -5.47
C GLN A 94 0.35 -5.82 -5.36
N LEU A 95 -0.38 -5.32 -6.34
CA LEU A 95 -1.84 -5.36 -6.42
C LEU A 95 -2.31 -6.75 -6.91
N ASP A 96 -3.40 -7.26 -6.35
CA ASP A 96 -4.08 -8.44 -6.89
C ASP A 96 -4.93 -8.03 -8.09
N THR A 97 -4.50 -8.43 -9.30
CA THR A 97 -5.18 -8.07 -10.55
C THR A 97 -5.84 -9.26 -11.26
N ASP A 98 -5.46 -10.49 -10.91
CA ASP A 98 -5.91 -11.70 -11.60
C ASP A 98 -7.31 -12.19 -11.16
N VAL A 99 -7.80 -11.69 -10.02
CA VAL A 99 -9.06 -12.11 -9.41
C VAL A 99 -9.86 -10.89 -8.91
N PRO A 100 -11.19 -10.99 -8.83
CA PRO A 100 -12.00 -10.02 -8.10
C PRO A 100 -11.47 -9.83 -6.69
N LEU A 101 -11.54 -8.60 -6.18
CA LEU A 101 -10.94 -8.25 -4.89
C LEU A 101 -11.62 -9.03 -3.75
N PRO A 102 -10.90 -9.94 -3.07
CA PRO A 102 -11.49 -10.70 -1.98
C PRO A 102 -11.54 -9.86 -0.71
N THR A 103 -12.52 -10.13 0.15
CA THR A 103 -12.41 -9.73 1.55
C THR A 103 -11.33 -10.57 2.23
N LEU A 104 -10.73 -10.05 3.30
CA LEU A 104 -9.68 -10.74 4.05
C LEU A 104 -10.19 -12.09 4.57
N ALA A 105 -11.46 -12.15 4.98
CA ALA A 105 -12.11 -13.40 5.37
C ALA A 105 -12.23 -14.41 4.21
N GLU A 106 -12.59 -13.96 3.01
CA GLU A 106 -12.68 -14.82 1.82
C GLU A 106 -11.31 -15.32 1.36
N TYR A 107 -10.29 -14.45 1.39
CA TYR A 107 -8.91 -14.83 1.06
C TYR A 107 -8.42 -16.01 1.92
N TYR A 108 -8.54 -15.93 3.25
CA TYR A 108 -8.14 -17.03 4.12
C TYR A 108 -9.07 -18.25 4.04
N ALA A 109 -10.34 -18.07 3.72
CA ALA A 109 -11.25 -19.20 3.55
C ALA A 109 -10.93 -20.00 2.27
N ASN A 110 -10.54 -19.32 1.19
CA ASN A 110 -10.41 -19.92 -0.14
C ASN A 110 -8.96 -20.26 -0.51
N GLU A 111 -8.01 -19.36 -0.26
CA GLU A 111 -6.63 -19.51 -0.72
C GLU A 111 -5.73 -20.15 0.33
N ARG A 112 -6.00 -19.88 1.62
CA ARG A 112 -5.17 -20.37 2.74
C ARG A 112 -5.99 -21.02 3.86
N PRO A 113 -6.81 -22.05 3.54
CA PRO A 113 -7.68 -22.68 4.51
C PRO A 113 -6.87 -23.29 5.67
N GLY A 114 -7.21 -22.90 6.89
CA GLY A 114 -6.60 -23.44 8.11
C GLY A 114 -5.35 -22.71 8.61
N GLU A 115 -4.83 -21.72 7.86
CA GLU A 115 -3.72 -20.89 8.33
C GLU A 115 -4.15 -19.93 9.44
N PHE A 116 -5.36 -19.36 9.32
CA PHE A 116 -5.99 -18.51 10.34
C PHE A 116 -7.34 -19.09 10.76
N THR A 117 -7.56 -19.15 12.07
CA THR A 117 -8.90 -19.34 12.62
C THR A 117 -9.68 -18.02 12.57
N PRO A 118 -11.02 -18.06 12.51
CA PRO A 118 -11.84 -16.84 12.53
C PRO A 118 -11.59 -15.93 13.75
N ALA A 119 -11.06 -16.48 14.85
CA ALA A 119 -10.72 -15.72 16.06
C ALA A 119 -9.37 -14.99 15.97
N GLN A 120 -8.49 -15.40 15.05
CA GLN A 120 -7.20 -14.73 14.80
C GLN A 120 -7.32 -13.62 13.75
N LEU A 121 -8.36 -13.67 12.92
CA LEU A 121 -8.65 -12.61 11.97
C LEU A 121 -9.10 -11.33 12.69
N PRO A 122 -8.81 -10.14 12.12
CA PRO A 122 -9.22 -8.90 12.72
C PRO A 122 -10.74 -8.80 12.73
N ALA A 123 -11.27 -8.05 13.70
CA ALA A 123 -12.69 -7.75 13.73
C ALA A 123 -13.12 -7.14 12.38
N ARG A 124 -14.29 -7.57 11.88
CA ARG A 124 -14.82 -7.15 10.58
C ARG A 124 -13.95 -7.55 9.38
N ALA A 125 -13.19 -8.64 9.42
CA ALA A 125 -12.44 -9.15 8.26
C ALA A 125 -13.28 -9.34 6.97
N THR A 126 -14.59 -9.52 7.08
CA THR A 126 -15.53 -9.55 5.94
C THR A 126 -15.78 -8.19 5.28
N HIS A 127 -15.32 -7.10 5.89
CA HIS A 127 -15.40 -5.73 5.38
C HIS A 127 -14.02 -5.15 5.07
N LEU A 128 -12.95 -5.91 5.27
CA LEU A 128 -11.60 -5.51 4.89
C LEU A 128 -11.31 -6.15 3.54
N ILE A 129 -11.28 -5.35 2.48
CA ILE A 129 -11.00 -5.83 1.13
C ILE A 129 -9.49 -5.85 0.94
N ARG A 130 -8.93 -6.99 0.58
CA ARG A 130 -7.51 -7.11 0.27
C ARG A 130 -7.26 -6.50 -1.10
N LEU A 131 -6.37 -5.52 -1.17
CA LEU A 131 -5.91 -4.93 -2.42
C LEU A 131 -4.72 -5.71 -2.99
N GLY A 132 -3.88 -6.26 -2.12
CA GLY A 132 -2.75 -7.07 -2.55
C GLY A 132 -1.71 -7.28 -1.47
N HIS A 133 -0.57 -7.79 -1.91
CA HIS A 133 0.58 -8.04 -1.06
C HIS A 133 1.28 -6.72 -0.71
N PHE A 134 1.69 -6.62 0.55
CA PHE A 134 2.52 -5.52 1.05
C PHE A 134 3.90 -6.06 1.45
N VAL A 135 4.71 -5.38 2.26
CA VAL A 135 5.99 -5.95 2.75
C VAL A 135 5.82 -7.39 3.27
N GLU A 136 6.89 -8.18 3.30
CA GLU A 136 6.84 -9.62 3.61
C GLU A 136 5.92 -9.97 4.79
N GLY A 137 4.96 -10.87 4.55
CA GLY A 137 3.99 -11.31 5.55
C GLY A 137 2.84 -10.32 5.81
N ASN A 138 2.74 -9.24 5.04
CA ASN A 138 1.70 -8.25 5.21
C ASN A 138 0.81 -8.13 3.96
N SER A 139 -0.43 -7.71 4.19
CA SER A 139 -1.40 -7.40 3.13
C SER A 139 -1.90 -5.97 3.28
N LEU A 140 -2.05 -5.30 2.14
CA LEU A 140 -2.72 -4.01 2.07
C LEU A 140 -4.22 -4.24 2.00
N VAL A 141 -4.97 -3.66 2.93
CA VAL A 141 -6.42 -3.81 2.98
C VAL A 141 -7.14 -2.47 3.06
N VAL A 142 -8.34 -2.41 2.50
CA VAL A 142 -9.24 -1.25 2.60
C VAL A 142 -10.49 -1.62 3.40
N ASP A 143 -10.88 -0.81 4.38
CA ASP A 143 -12.20 -0.93 5.01
C ASP A 143 -13.26 -0.49 4.00
N GLY A 144 -14.10 -1.42 3.57
CA GLY A 144 -15.12 -1.20 2.56
C GLY A 144 -16.23 -0.24 2.95
N THR A 145 -16.37 0.09 4.23
CA THR A 145 -17.35 1.07 4.72
C THR A 145 -16.78 2.49 4.71
N THR A 146 -15.53 2.64 5.14
CA THR A 146 -14.92 3.97 5.38
C THR A 146 -13.94 4.39 4.29
N GLY A 147 -13.45 3.45 3.48
CA GLY A 147 -12.38 3.67 2.53
C GLY A 147 -10.98 3.73 3.15
N ALA A 148 -10.85 3.56 4.47
CA ALA A 148 -9.57 3.64 5.17
C ALA A 148 -8.63 2.50 4.79
N ILE A 149 -7.35 2.82 4.61
CA ILE A 149 -6.33 1.86 4.21
C ILE A 149 -5.52 1.42 5.43
N HIS A 150 -5.39 0.12 5.58
CA HIS A 150 -4.71 -0.52 6.69
C HIS A 150 -3.65 -1.50 6.19
N ASN A 151 -2.64 -1.70 7.03
CA ASN A 151 -1.71 -2.81 6.94
C ASN A 151 -2.22 -3.95 7.82
N TRP A 152 -2.46 -5.11 7.22
CA TRP A 152 -2.68 -6.36 7.94
C TRP A 152 -1.37 -7.12 8.03
N SER A 153 -0.86 -7.32 9.24
CA SER A 153 0.28 -8.19 9.49
C SER A 153 -0.19 -9.60 9.84
N GLU A 154 0.25 -10.58 9.04
CA GLU A 154 0.03 -12.00 9.31
C GLU A 154 0.81 -12.46 10.55
N PRO A 155 2.13 -12.19 10.69
CA PRO A 155 2.92 -12.68 11.81
C PRO A 155 2.44 -12.16 13.17
N GLU A 156 2.07 -10.87 13.24
CA GLU A 156 1.59 -10.26 14.47
C GLU A 156 0.07 -10.43 14.66
N SER A 157 -0.66 -10.85 13.61
CA SER A 157 -2.12 -10.86 13.60
C SER A 157 -2.71 -9.50 13.99
N THR A 158 -2.12 -8.42 13.47
CA THR A 158 -2.51 -7.04 13.81
C THR A 158 -2.91 -6.23 12.58
N LEU A 159 -3.93 -5.40 12.76
CA LEU A 159 -4.36 -4.41 11.78
C LEU A 159 -3.90 -3.03 12.24
N SER A 160 -3.05 -2.36 11.45
CA SER A 160 -2.57 -1.01 11.74
C SER A 160 -3.02 -0.01 10.66
N PRO A 161 -3.41 1.22 11.03
CA PRO A 161 -3.71 2.28 10.07
C PRO A 161 -2.48 2.61 9.20
N LEU A 162 -2.69 2.77 7.89
CA LEU A 162 -1.60 3.09 6.96
C LEU A 162 -1.84 4.38 6.17
N ASN A 163 -3.05 4.56 5.65
CA ASN A 163 -3.42 5.69 4.80
C ASN A 163 -4.89 6.05 5.04
N ALA A 164 -5.22 7.33 4.93
CA ALA A 164 -6.60 7.79 5.17
C ALA A 164 -7.59 7.17 4.17
N ASP A 165 -7.16 7.05 2.90
CA ASP A 165 -7.85 6.36 1.83
C ASP A 165 -6.91 6.11 0.62
N VAL A 166 -7.48 5.55 -0.46
CA VAL A 166 -6.77 5.23 -1.71
C VAL A 166 -6.13 6.44 -2.40
N SER A 167 -6.64 7.67 -2.22
CA SER A 167 -6.01 8.87 -2.79
C SER A 167 -4.68 9.18 -2.11
N THR A 168 -4.61 9.03 -0.78
CA THR A 168 -3.37 9.23 -0.03
C THR A 168 -2.36 8.11 -0.27
N LEU A 169 -2.83 6.89 -0.53
CA LEU A 169 -1.99 5.79 -0.95
C LEU A 169 -1.37 6.07 -2.33
N ALA A 170 -2.20 6.42 -3.32
CA ALA A 170 -1.73 6.73 -4.68
C ALA A 170 -0.73 7.89 -4.69
N PHE A 171 -1.00 8.94 -3.91
CA PHE A 171 -0.05 10.05 -3.74
C PHE A 171 1.28 9.61 -3.13
N ARG A 172 1.25 8.75 -2.11
CA ARG A 172 2.47 8.18 -1.50
C ARG A 172 3.26 7.33 -2.51
N LEU A 173 2.60 6.47 -3.28
CA LEU A 173 3.26 5.69 -4.33
C LEU A 173 3.91 6.59 -5.37
N TRP A 174 3.22 7.66 -5.78
CA TRP A 174 3.76 8.66 -6.69
C TRP A 174 5.00 9.37 -6.12
N LEU A 175 4.98 9.78 -4.85
CA LEU A 175 6.15 10.39 -4.19
C LEU A 175 7.36 9.44 -4.21
N LEU A 176 7.17 8.19 -3.81
CA LEU A 176 8.23 7.16 -3.82
C LEU A 176 8.74 6.90 -5.24
N HIS A 177 7.86 6.93 -6.24
CA HIS A 177 8.23 6.77 -7.63
C HIS A 177 9.14 7.90 -8.11
N ARG A 178 8.82 9.15 -7.73
CA ARG A 178 9.63 10.32 -8.08
C ARG A 178 10.99 10.32 -7.41
N GLU A 179 11.06 10.00 -6.11
CA GLU A 179 12.33 9.89 -5.40
C GLU A 179 13.27 8.87 -6.07
N LYS A 180 12.74 7.71 -6.49
CA LYS A 180 13.51 6.70 -7.22
C LYS A 180 13.99 7.19 -8.58
N ARG A 181 13.19 8.00 -9.30
CA ARG A 181 13.55 8.55 -10.63
C ARG A 181 14.55 9.68 -10.56
N GLU A 182 14.41 10.57 -9.58
CA GLU A 182 15.22 11.78 -9.45
C GLU A 182 16.61 11.47 -8.89
N GLY A 183 16.86 10.26 -8.41
CA GLY A 183 18.19 9.82 -7.99
C GLY A 183 18.79 10.71 -6.91
N THR A 184 17.95 11.37 -6.11
CA THR A 184 18.42 12.06 -4.90
C THR A 184 19.06 11.00 -4.00
N ALA A 185 20.15 11.35 -3.33
CA ALA A 185 21.16 10.44 -2.76
C ALA A 185 20.67 9.36 -1.77
N SER A 186 19.36 9.23 -1.54
CA SER A 186 18.71 8.08 -0.93
C SER A 186 18.73 6.82 -1.83
N GLY A 187 18.80 6.97 -3.16
CA GLY A 187 18.92 5.85 -4.12
C GLY A 187 20.30 5.16 -4.11
N CYS A 188 21.34 5.84 -3.63
CA CYS A 188 22.69 5.29 -3.53
C CYS A 188 22.79 4.12 -2.51
N TRP A 189 21.87 4.04 -1.54
CA TRP A 189 21.88 2.99 -0.53
C TRP A 189 21.23 1.69 -0.99
N VAL A 190 20.18 1.78 -1.84
CA VAL A 190 19.46 0.59 -2.35
C VAL A 190 20.27 -0.16 -3.40
N GLU A 191 21.04 0.54 -4.25
CA GLU A 191 21.93 -0.10 -5.22
C GLU A 191 23.24 -0.60 -4.59
N ARG A 192 23.74 0.04 -3.53
CA ARG A 192 24.90 -0.44 -2.78
C ARG A 192 24.62 -1.80 -2.10
N LEU A 193 23.44 -1.97 -1.51
CA LEU A 193 23.05 -3.22 -0.85
C LEU A 193 22.79 -4.39 -1.83
N ARG A 194 22.41 -4.10 -3.08
CA ARG A 194 22.28 -5.11 -4.14
C ARG A 194 23.62 -5.54 -4.72
N ASN A 195 24.58 -4.62 -4.84
CA ASN A 195 25.91 -4.95 -5.36
C ASN A 195 26.82 -5.62 -4.31
N GLU A 196 26.66 -5.30 -3.03
CA GLU A 196 27.43 -5.96 -1.96
C GLU A 196 27.01 -7.43 -1.77
N SER A 197 25.76 -7.78 -2.05
CA SER A 197 25.27 -9.18 -2.02
C SER A 197 25.70 -10.02 -3.24
N CYS A 198 26.31 -9.40 -4.26
CA CYS A 198 26.83 -10.09 -5.44
C CYS A 198 28.37 -10.16 -5.48
N ALA A 199 29.04 -9.55 -4.50
CA ALA A 199 30.50 -9.59 -4.37
C ALA A 199 31.02 -10.78 -3.52
N ASP A 200 30.12 -11.59 -2.96
CA ASP A 200 30.41 -12.79 -2.17
C ASP A 200 30.04 -14.10 -2.92
N LEU A 201 30.10 -14.09 -4.26
CA LEU A 201 30.13 -15.32 -5.09
C LEU A 201 31.49 -15.49 -5.77
#